data_AF-A0A6P7G7H8-F1
#
_entry.id   AF-A0A6P7G7H8-F1
#
_cell.length_a   1.000
_cell.length_b   1.000
_cell.length_c   1.000
_cell.angle_alpha   90.00
_cell.angle_beta   90.00
_cell.angle_gamma   90.00
#
_symmetry.space_group_name_H-M   'P 1'
#
loop_
_entity.id
_entity.type
_entity.pdbx_description
1 polymer ?
#
loop_
_entity_poly.entity_id
_entity_poly.type
_entity_poly.pdbx_seq_one_letter_code
_entity_poly.pdbx_strand_id
1 'polypeptide(L)'
;MKIFLFISLCLCYLSVISKAQMIIRPCFVYCQSKKVDRVCGTNGKTYDNPCFLYCAEFMGQKNLKIKHKGSCKLIVLKLINKLNMKIFLFLSLCLCLLIVISQANITIIPCNCPLKLDPVCATDGKSYANPCHLGCSQRFHPDLKIKHKGAC
;
A
#
# COMPACT_ATOMS: atom_id res chain seq x y z
N MET A 1 13.89 21.10 7.51
CA MET A 1 12.42 21.02 7.28
C MET A 1 11.84 19.60 7.15
N LYS A 2 12.61 18.50 7.14
CA LYS A 2 12.03 17.13 7.05
C LYS A 2 11.66 16.52 8.42
N ILE A 3 12.36 16.88 9.49
CA ILE A 3 12.11 16.40 10.87
C ILE A 3 10.73 16.83 11.43
N PHE A 4 10.25 18.04 11.11
CA PHE A 4 8.95 18.52 11.59
C PHE A 4 7.76 17.74 10.99
N LEU A 5 7.88 17.23 9.76
CA LEU A 5 6.83 16.42 9.13
C LEU A 5 6.67 15.05 9.82
N PHE A 6 7.79 14.42 10.22
CA PHE A 6 7.78 13.11 10.89
C PHE A 6 7.21 13.20 12.31
N ILE A 7 7.49 14.28 13.04
CA ILE A 7 6.94 14.51 14.38
C ILE A 7 5.42 14.76 14.29
N SER A 8 4.97 15.53 13.30
CA SER A 8 3.55 15.79 13.07
C SER A 8 2.75 14.54 12.72
N LEU A 9 3.30 13.66 11.86
CA LEU A 9 2.68 12.38 11.52
C LEU A 9 2.62 11.40 12.71
N CYS A 10 3.66 11.39 13.56
CA CYS A 10 3.71 10.54 14.75
C CYS A 10 2.69 10.98 15.81
N LEU A 11 2.53 12.29 16.02
CA LEU A 11 1.52 12.84 16.94
C LEU A 11 0.08 12.62 16.41
N CYS A 12 -0.10 12.66 15.09
CA CYS A 12 -1.39 12.32 14.46
C CYS A 12 -1.70 10.81 14.60
N TYR A 13 -0.69 9.94 14.49
CA TYR A 13 -0.84 8.51 14.75
C TYR A 13 -1.21 8.19 16.21
N LEU A 14 -0.59 8.90 17.17
CA LEU A 14 -0.89 8.76 18.59
C LEU A 14 -2.29 9.29 18.97
N SER A 15 -2.78 10.35 18.32
CA SER A 15 -4.13 10.88 18.56
C SER A 15 -5.25 10.00 17.99
N VAL A 16 -4.95 9.15 16.99
CA VAL A 16 -5.88 8.14 16.46
C VAL A 16 -6.04 6.95 17.42
N ILE A 17 -5.01 6.61 18.21
CA ILE A 17 -5.07 5.48 19.16
C ILE A 17 -5.94 5.80 20.39
N SER A 18 -6.11 7.08 20.77
CA SER A 18 -6.86 7.45 21.98
C SER A 18 -8.39 7.40 21.86
N LYS A 19 -8.94 7.07 20.68
CA LYS A 19 -10.39 6.91 20.45
C LYS A 19 -10.86 5.46 20.29
N ALA A 20 -10.13 4.49 20.85
CA ALA A 20 -10.69 3.16 21.07
C ALA A 20 -11.62 3.22 22.30
N GLN A 21 -12.91 3.51 22.08
CA GLN A 21 -13.93 3.45 23.13
C GLN A 21 -13.91 2.06 23.80
N MET A 22 -13.58 2.08 25.08
CA MET A 22 -13.67 0.98 26.01
C MET A 22 -15.15 0.65 26.27
N ILE A 23 -15.75 -0.15 25.38
CA ILE A 23 -17.01 -0.82 25.67
C ILE A 23 -16.69 -1.93 26.67
N ILE A 24 -17.22 -1.82 27.89
CA ILE A 24 -17.28 -2.93 28.84
C ILE A 24 -17.93 -4.10 28.10
N ARG A 25 -17.14 -5.09 27.68
CA ARG A 25 -17.68 -6.24 26.95
C ARG A 25 -18.48 -7.06 27.95
N PRO A 26 -19.82 -7.19 27.82
CA PRO A 26 -20.66 -7.93 28.79
C PRO A 26 -20.15 -9.37 29.00
N CYS A 27 -19.53 -9.96 27.98
CA CYS A 27 -18.90 -11.27 28.07
C CYS A 27 -17.74 -11.35 29.07
N PHE A 28 -17.00 -10.27 29.32
CA PHE A 28 -15.90 -10.28 30.29
C PHE A 28 -16.40 -10.33 31.74
N VAL A 29 -17.50 -9.63 32.03
CA VAL A 29 -18.15 -9.69 33.36
C VAL A 29 -18.83 -11.04 33.58
N TYR A 30 -19.48 -11.58 32.54
CA TYR A 30 -20.18 -12.86 32.61
C TYR A 30 -19.22 -14.07 32.66
N CYS A 31 -18.18 -14.07 31.84
CA CYS A 31 -17.18 -15.14 31.79
C CYS A 31 -16.03 -14.82 32.76
N GLN A 32 -16.27 -15.01 34.07
CA GLN A 32 -15.27 -14.79 35.13
C GLN A 32 -14.13 -15.82 35.15
N SER A 33 -14.20 -16.86 34.30
CA SER A 33 -13.17 -17.90 34.25
C SER A 33 -11.86 -17.35 33.69
N LYS A 34 -10.83 -17.30 34.55
CA LYS A 34 -9.44 -17.03 34.17
C LYS A 34 -8.75 -18.22 33.51
N LYS A 35 -9.40 -19.39 33.46
CA LYS A 35 -8.83 -20.60 32.86
C LYS A 35 -8.90 -20.51 31.34
N VAL A 36 -7.74 -20.66 30.70
CA VAL A 36 -7.59 -20.62 29.25
C VAL A 36 -7.84 -22.03 28.70
N ASP A 37 -9.06 -22.27 28.22
CA ASP A 37 -9.50 -23.52 27.61
C ASP A 37 -9.92 -23.27 26.15
N ARG A 38 -8.95 -22.91 25.31
CA ARG A 38 -9.22 -22.36 23.97
C ARG A 38 -10.08 -23.28 23.10
N VAL A 39 -10.98 -22.68 22.33
CA VAL A 39 -11.81 -23.35 21.32
C VAL A 39 -11.82 -22.59 20.01
N CYS A 40 -11.95 -23.32 18.89
CA CYS A 40 -12.13 -22.74 17.57
C CYS A 40 -13.62 -22.73 17.23
N GLY A 41 -14.17 -21.56 16.92
CA GLY A 41 -15.57 -21.42 16.47
C GLY A 41 -15.78 -21.86 15.03
N THR A 42 -17.02 -22.14 14.66
CA THR A 42 -17.45 -22.37 13.26
C THR A 42 -17.15 -21.18 12.36
N ASN A 43 -17.08 -19.98 12.92
CA ASN A 43 -16.67 -18.74 12.25
C ASN A 43 -15.15 -18.59 12.04
N GLY A 44 -14.34 -19.57 12.46
CA GLY A 44 -12.88 -19.53 12.31
C GLY A 44 -12.17 -18.60 13.31
N LYS A 45 -12.87 -18.08 14.33
CA LYS A 45 -12.31 -17.29 15.41
C LYS A 45 -11.96 -18.18 16.61
N THR A 46 -10.78 -17.95 17.20
CA THR A 46 -10.40 -18.57 18.49
C THR A 46 -11.02 -17.80 19.65
N TYR A 47 -11.60 -18.52 20.60
CA TYR A 47 -12.13 -17.98 21.86
C TYR A 47 -11.31 -18.54 23.03
N ASP A 48 -11.07 -17.72 24.06
CA ASP A 48 -10.19 -18.07 25.18
C ASP A 48 -10.73 -19.25 26.00
N ASN A 49 -12.05 -19.38 26.06
CA ASN A 49 -12.74 -20.51 26.64
C ASN A 49 -14.14 -20.67 26.00
N PRO A 50 -14.86 -21.79 26.25
CA PRO A 50 -16.20 -22.02 25.71
C PRO A 50 -17.21 -20.93 26.11
N CYS A 51 -17.11 -20.35 27.31
CA CYS A 51 -18.02 -19.30 27.77
C CYS A 51 -17.97 -18.08 26.83
N PHE A 52 -16.78 -17.65 26.43
CA PHE A 52 -16.64 -16.53 25.50
C PHE A 52 -17.24 -16.82 24.11
N LEU A 53 -17.26 -18.09 23.68
CA LEU A 53 -17.91 -18.48 22.43
C LEU A 53 -19.44 -18.43 22.56
N TYR A 54 -20.00 -19.03 23.61
CA TYR A 54 -21.45 -19.01 23.85
C TYR A 54 -21.97 -17.59 24.09
N CYS A 55 -21.19 -16.75 24.78
CA CYS A 55 -21.55 -15.34 24.91
C CYS A 55 -21.58 -14.64 23.55
N ALA A 56 -20.62 -14.91 22.66
CA ALA A 56 -20.65 -14.33 21.32
C ALA A 56 -21.84 -14.82 20.47
N GLU A 57 -22.26 -16.06 20.65
CA GLU A 57 -23.49 -16.60 20.03
C GLU A 57 -24.72 -15.85 20.54
N PHE A 58 -24.86 -15.72 21.87
CA PHE A 58 -25.94 -14.97 22.52
C PHE A 58 -25.99 -13.49 22.10
N MET A 59 -24.82 -12.87 21.93
CA MET A 59 -24.68 -11.49 21.47
C MET A 59 -24.97 -11.31 19.96
N GLY A 60 -25.41 -12.36 19.26
CA GLY A 60 -25.96 -12.28 17.90
C GLY A 60 -25.15 -13.00 16.82
N GLN A 61 -24.09 -13.73 17.15
CA GLN A 61 -23.39 -14.57 16.16
C GLN A 61 -24.17 -15.86 15.88
N LYS A 62 -25.14 -15.78 14.97
CA LYS A 62 -25.98 -16.92 14.55
C LYS A 62 -25.13 -18.09 14.04
N ASN A 63 -25.52 -19.32 14.39
CA ASN A 63 -24.85 -20.57 14.02
C ASN A 63 -23.40 -20.70 14.53
N LEU A 64 -23.02 -19.91 15.55
CA LEU A 64 -21.70 -20.01 16.16
C LEU A 64 -21.65 -21.22 17.09
N LYS A 65 -20.89 -22.25 16.72
CA LYS A 65 -20.66 -23.45 17.53
C LYS A 65 -19.16 -23.68 17.68
N ILE A 66 -18.78 -24.51 18.65
CA ILE A 66 -17.39 -25.01 18.72
C ILE A 66 -17.18 -25.94 17.51
N LYS A 67 -16.24 -25.58 16.64
CA LYS A 67 -15.77 -26.42 15.53
C LYS A 67 -14.83 -27.51 16.03
N HIS A 68 -13.87 -27.15 16.87
CA HIS A 68 -12.97 -28.10 17.53
C HIS A 68 -12.32 -27.47 18.78
N LYS A 69 -11.77 -28.30 19.66
CA LYS A 69 -10.96 -27.86 20.81
C LYS A 69 -9.62 -27.28 20.35
N GLY A 70 -9.06 -26.37 21.14
CA GLY A 70 -7.83 -25.65 20.82
C GLY A 70 -8.07 -24.44 19.91
N SER A 71 -7.02 -23.67 19.67
CA SER A 71 -7.06 -22.50 18.79
C SER A 71 -7.36 -22.88 17.34
N CYS A 72 -8.04 -22.01 16.60
CA CYS A 72 -8.12 -22.15 15.15
C CYS A 72 -6.73 -22.14 14.54
N LYS A 73 -6.50 -23.03 13.56
CA LYS A 73 -5.27 -23.00 12.75
C LYS A 73 -5.28 -21.72 11.93
N LEU A 74 -4.39 -20.78 12.26
CA LEU A 74 -4.24 -19.52 11.53
C LEU A 74 -4.04 -19.80 10.05
N ILE A 75 -4.98 -19.33 9.23
CA ILE A 75 -4.88 -19.36 7.76
C ILE A 75 -3.61 -18.60 7.33
N VAL A 76 -3.20 -17.59 8.10
CA VAL A 76 -1.97 -16.82 7.92
C VAL A 76 -0.72 -17.71 7.82
N LEU A 77 -0.58 -18.77 8.62
CA LEU A 77 0.58 -19.67 8.53
C LEU A 77 0.59 -20.48 7.22
N LYS A 78 -0.59 -20.84 6.70
CA LYS A 78 -0.71 -21.47 5.37
C LYS A 78 -0.39 -20.48 4.24
N LEU A 79 -0.77 -19.21 4.41
CA LEU A 79 -0.50 -18.16 3.42
C LEU A 79 0.99 -17.77 3.40
N ILE A 80 1.64 -17.63 4.56
CA ILE A 80 3.08 -17.33 4.65
C ILE A 80 3.90 -18.41 3.94
N ASN A 81 3.59 -19.70 4.14
CA ASN A 81 4.30 -20.78 3.45
C ASN A 81 4.05 -20.81 1.93
N LYS A 82 2.88 -20.34 1.47
CA LYS A 82 2.55 -20.24 0.03
C LYS A 82 3.15 -19.00 -0.62
N LEU A 83 3.38 -17.94 0.15
CA LEU A 83 3.93 -16.66 -0.31
C LEU A 83 5.47 -16.65 -0.26
N ASN A 84 6.10 -17.47 0.58
CA ASN A 84 7.56 -17.47 0.80
C ASN A 84 8.38 -17.80 -0.46
N MET A 85 7.94 -18.76 -1.28
CA MET A 85 8.68 -19.15 -2.50
C MET A 85 8.59 -18.12 -3.63
N LYS A 86 7.50 -17.32 -3.69
CA LYS A 86 7.29 -16.32 -4.74
C LYS A 86 7.84 -14.95 -4.37
N ILE A 87 7.79 -14.58 -3.09
CA ILE A 87 8.34 -13.31 -2.58
C ILE A 87 9.85 -13.25 -2.81
N PHE A 88 10.60 -14.31 -2.50
CA PHE A 88 12.05 -14.33 -2.69
C PHE A 88 12.44 -14.12 -4.16
N LEU A 89 11.74 -14.76 -5.09
CA LEU A 89 11.95 -14.60 -6.54
C LEU A 89 11.62 -13.17 -7.01
N PHE A 90 10.53 -12.60 -6.48
CA PHE A 90 10.09 -11.25 -6.83
C PHE A 90 11.02 -10.16 -6.27
N LEU A 91 11.52 -10.32 -5.03
CA LEU A 91 12.50 -9.41 -4.42
C LEU A 91 13.85 -9.51 -5.14
N SER A 92 14.27 -10.70 -5.53
CA SER A 92 15.49 -10.91 -6.32
C SER A 92 15.41 -10.25 -7.70
N LEU A 93 14.29 -10.40 -8.40
CA LEU A 93 14.06 -9.78 -9.71
C LEU A 93 13.99 -8.24 -9.62
N CYS A 94 13.33 -7.72 -8.59
CA CYS A 94 13.24 -6.29 -8.33
C CYS A 94 14.61 -5.67 -8.01
N LEU A 95 15.41 -6.33 -7.16
CA LEU A 95 16.77 -5.89 -6.85
C LEU A 95 17.67 -5.91 -8.09
N CYS A 96 17.56 -6.95 -8.91
CA CYS A 96 18.29 -7.05 -10.17
C CYS A 96 17.93 -5.92 -11.14
N LEU A 97 16.64 -5.60 -11.28
CA LEU A 97 16.16 -4.49 -12.13
C LEU A 97 16.69 -3.13 -11.64
N LEU A 98 16.69 -2.88 -10.33
CA LEU A 98 17.23 -1.64 -9.75
C LEU A 98 18.75 -1.50 -9.98
N ILE A 99 19.50 -2.60 -9.91
CA ILE A 99 20.94 -2.62 -10.21
C ILE A 99 21.19 -2.30 -11.69
N VAL A 100 20.42 -2.90 -12.61
CA VAL A 100 20.54 -2.63 -14.06
C VAL A 100 20.26 -1.16 -14.38
N ILE A 101 19.26 -0.55 -13.73
CA ILE A 101 18.95 0.88 -13.90
C ILE A 101 20.07 1.78 -13.35
N SER A 102 20.74 1.39 -12.26
CA SER A 102 21.87 2.15 -11.69
C SER A 102 23.15 2.12 -12.55
N GLN A 103 23.27 1.13 -13.44
CA GLN A 103 24.40 1.00 -14.37
C GLN A 103 24.09 1.57 -15.75
N ALA A 104 22.85 2.00 -15.99
CA ALA A 104 22.52 2.75 -17.17
C ALA A 104 23.18 4.14 -17.06
N ASN A 105 24.27 4.35 -17.80
CA ASN A 105 24.85 5.66 -18.01
C ASN A 105 23.89 6.51 -18.84
N ILE A 106 22.85 7.03 -18.19
CA ILE A 106 21.90 7.96 -18.79
C ILE A 106 22.62 9.31 -18.84
N THR A 107 23.21 9.62 -19.98
CA THR A 107 23.70 10.96 -20.27
C THR A 107 22.49 11.87 -20.50
N ILE A 108 22.00 12.48 -19.42
CA ILE A 108 20.97 13.51 -19.51
C ILE A 108 21.64 14.73 -20.14
N ILE A 109 21.46 14.90 -21.45
CA ILE A 109 21.91 16.12 -22.14
C ILE A 109 20.90 17.22 -21.82
N PRO A 110 21.24 18.23 -21.01
CA PRO A 110 20.30 19.27 -20.64
C PRO A 110 19.84 20.06 -21.87
N CYS A 111 18.60 20.53 -21.82
CA CYS A 111 18.02 21.44 -22.80
C CYS A 111 18.26 22.88 -22.35
N ASN A 112 19.36 23.50 -22.79
CA ASN A 112 19.63 24.91 -22.49
C ASN A 112 18.82 25.81 -23.45
N CYS A 113 17.55 26.02 -23.14
CA CYS A 113 16.65 26.88 -23.89
C CYS A 113 16.30 28.17 -23.12
N PRO A 114 16.10 29.30 -23.82
CA PRO A 114 15.62 30.52 -23.17
C PRO A 114 14.19 30.35 -22.68
N LEU A 115 13.82 31.06 -21.60
CA LEU A 115 12.45 31.09 -21.05
C LEU A 115 11.47 31.95 -21.87
N LYS A 116 11.85 32.37 -23.08
CA LYS A 116 10.97 33.14 -23.97
C LYS A 116 9.82 32.25 -24.41
N LEU A 117 8.59 32.70 -24.18
CA LEU A 117 7.38 32.04 -24.62
C LEU A 117 7.09 32.41 -26.08
N ASP A 118 7.14 31.43 -26.97
CA ASP A 118 6.84 31.55 -28.41
C ASP A 118 6.24 30.22 -28.89
N PRO A 119 5.01 29.90 -28.47
CA PRO A 119 4.51 28.54 -28.49
C PRO A 119 4.33 28.01 -29.93
N VAL A 120 4.62 26.72 -30.12
CA VAL A 120 4.44 26.02 -31.40
C VAL A 120 3.73 24.69 -31.18
N CYS A 121 2.83 24.35 -32.11
CA CYS A 121 2.14 23.07 -32.16
C CYS A 121 2.97 22.13 -33.02
N ALA A 122 3.35 20.98 -32.48
CA ALA A 122 4.14 19.98 -33.21
C ALA A 122 3.27 18.95 -33.94
N THR A 123 3.89 18.13 -34.78
CA THR A 123 3.23 17.06 -35.54
C THR A 123 2.67 15.94 -34.67
N ASP A 124 3.15 15.78 -33.43
CA ASP A 124 2.62 14.84 -32.44
C ASP A 124 1.41 15.39 -31.65
N GLY A 125 0.94 16.60 -31.99
CA GLY A 125 -0.19 17.25 -31.33
C GLY A 125 0.15 17.88 -29.98
N LYS A 126 1.44 18.01 -29.64
CA LYS A 126 1.87 18.70 -28.41
C LYS A 126 2.31 20.13 -28.67
N SER A 127 1.99 20.99 -27.72
CA SER A 127 2.45 22.38 -27.67
C SER A 127 3.80 22.48 -26.96
N TYR A 128 4.78 23.09 -27.62
CA TYR A 128 6.10 23.37 -27.08
C TYR A 128 6.23 24.85 -26.76
N ALA A 129 6.85 25.18 -25.61
CA ALA A 129 6.94 26.56 -25.10
C ALA A 129 7.67 27.51 -26.06
N ASN A 130 8.64 27.00 -26.82
CA ASN A 130 9.28 27.69 -27.93
C ASN A 130 9.92 26.70 -28.91
N PRO A 131 10.38 27.16 -30.10
CA PRO A 131 11.05 26.29 -31.07
C PRO A 131 12.31 25.61 -30.52
N CYS A 132 13.02 26.20 -29.55
CA CYS A 132 14.16 25.54 -28.90
C CYS A 132 13.73 24.30 -28.12
N HIS A 133 12.65 24.39 -27.34
CA HIS A 133 12.11 23.25 -26.60
C HIS A 133 11.65 22.12 -27.54
N LEU A 134 11.04 22.46 -28.68
CA LEU A 134 10.72 21.47 -29.72
C LEU A 134 12.00 20.83 -30.28
N GLY A 135 13.00 21.65 -30.61
CA GLY A 135 14.30 21.16 -31.10
C GLY A 135 15.03 20.27 -30.10
N CYS A 136 14.89 20.53 -28.79
CA CYS A 136 15.45 19.63 -27.79
C CYS A 136 14.74 18.27 -27.79
N SER A 137 13.42 18.27 -27.99
CA SER A 137 12.64 17.05 -28.12
C SER A 137 12.98 16.25 -29.38
N GLN A 138 13.44 16.90 -30.45
CA GLN A 138 13.88 16.22 -31.68
C GLN A 138 15.08 15.29 -31.47
N ARG A 139 15.86 15.47 -30.38
CA ARG A 139 16.94 14.55 -30.00
C ARG A 139 16.43 13.13 -29.72
N PHE A 140 15.17 13.01 -29.29
CA PHE A 140 14.50 11.74 -28.99
C PHE A 140 13.40 11.39 -30.00
N HIS A 141 12.95 12.38 -30.79
CA HIS A 141 11.89 12.25 -31.79
C HIS A 141 12.29 12.97 -33.09
N PRO A 142 13.16 12.38 -33.94
CA PRO A 142 13.71 13.04 -35.12
C PRO A 142 12.66 13.52 -36.13
N ASP A 143 11.51 12.84 -36.18
CA ASP A 143 10.40 13.15 -37.10
C ASP A 143 9.48 14.27 -36.60
N LEU A 144 9.70 14.77 -35.39
CA LEU A 144 8.90 15.83 -34.80
C LEU A 144 9.14 17.14 -35.57
N LYS A 145 8.08 17.71 -36.14
CA LYS A 145 8.13 18.98 -36.89
C LYS A 145 7.11 19.95 -36.32
N ILE A 146 7.30 21.24 -36.59
CA ILE A 146 6.25 22.23 -36.32
C ILE A 146 5.10 22.00 -37.30
N LYS A 147 3.90 21.78 -36.76
CA LYS A 147 2.64 21.72 -37.52
C LYS A 147 2.13 23.13 -37.82
N HIS A 148 2.06 23.98 -36.80
CA HIS A 148 1.74 25.41 -36.95
C HIS A 148 2.28 26.25 -35.78
N LYS A 149 2.32 27.56 -35.95
CA LYS A 149 2.63 28.52 -34.88
C LYS A 149 1.46 28.60 -33.88
N GLY A 150 1.76 28.95 -32.64
CA GLY A 150 0.78 28.92 -31.54
C GLY A 150 0.68 27.53 -30.92
N ALA A 151 -0.01 27.45 -29.78
CA ALA A 151 -0.33 26.16 -29.16
C ALA A 151 -1.31 25.36 -30.04
N CYS A 152 -1.22 24.03 -29.99
CA CYS A 152 -2.37 23.17 -30.14
C CYS A 152 -3.32 23.44 -28.95
#